data_AF-A0A1I1DJJ4-F1
#
_entry.id   AF-A0A1I1DJJ4-F1
#
_cell.length_a   1.000
_cell.length_b   1.000
_cell.length_c   1.000
_cell.angle_alpha   90.00
_cell.angle_beta   90.00
_cell.angle_gamma   90.00
#
_symmetry.space_group_name_H-M   'P 1'
#
loop_
_entity.id
_entity.type
_entity.pdbx_description
1 polymer ?
#
loop_
_entity_poly.entity_id
_entity_poly.type
_entity_poly.pdbx_seq_one_letter_code
_entity_poly.pdbx_strand_id
1 'polypeptide(L)'
;MHAKKRYLVAMLALWSFVAQAHEYVTFDGGTRIEFSKPLLARERSLFGPGLKKATFVRSDGSRFDLFAMERLNRNGGILFSGVQDVLVSPSGRFAVLITLRVGVLREFKKPNRIVDRQYCPAIDTHSGCILSNQTGGICGGRWDGAVDTWHVGGESGDFDATAAMTEMQGLDVNLIWEDYQSGKMEGGHSSLSGLIESKLGVQNILACANSRDINIALYERVAAQLEREGDRASARYIRSQFGARK
;
A
#
# COMPACT_ATOMS: atom_id res chain seq x y z
N MET A 1 11.48 64.47 43.34
CA MET A 1 12.04 63.90 42.10
C MET A 1 12.53 62.48 42.37
N HIS A 2 11.75 61.44 42.06
CA HIS A 2 12.26 60.07 41.99
C HIS A 2 11.58 59.36 40.81
N ALA A 3 12.39 59.03 39.81
CA ALA A 3 12.01 58.32 38.61
C ALA A 3 11.78 56.82 38.92
N LYS A 4 10.62 56.27 38.56
CA LYS A 4 10.40 54.82 38.51
C LYS A 4 10.62 54.31 37.09
N LYS A 5 11.64 53.46 36.95
CA LYS A 5 11.98 52.71 35.74
C LYS A 5 10.93 51.62 35.47
N ARG A 6 10.72 51.39 34.17
CA ARG A 6 9.81 50.45 33.50
C ARG A 6 10.22 49.00 33.71
N TYR A 7 9.26 48.07 33.61
CA TYR A 7 9.49 46.76 33.01
C TYR A 7 8.32 46.37 32.11
N LEU A 8 8.60 46.31 30.80
CA LEU A 8 7.72 45.75 29.78
C LEU A 8 8.11 44.28 29.67
N VAL A 9 7.23 43.35 30.05
CA VAL A 9 7.45 41.92 29.86
C VAL A 9 6.99 41.56 28.47
N ALA A 10 7.93 41.26 27.57
CA ALA A 10 7.64 40.71 26.26
C ALA A 10 7.37 39.20 26.39
N MET A 11 6.12 38.78 26.15
CA MET A 11 5.78 37.37 26.00
C MET A 11 6.24 36.88 24.61
N LEU A 12 7.30 36.07 24.59
CA LEU A 12 7.67 35.27 23.43
C LEU A 12 6.72 34.07 23.34
N ALA A 13 5.78 34.11 22.39
CA ALA A 13 4.98 32.95 22.02
C ALA A 13 5.85 31.98 21.20
N LEU A 14 6.35 30.93 21.84
CA LEU A 14 6.99 29.79 21.19
C LEU A 14 5.93 29.01 20.40
N TRP A 15 5.94 29.17 19.08
CA TRP A 15 5.22 28.28 18.16
C TRP A 15 5.97 26.96 18.10
N SER A 16 5.54 25.98 18.89
CA SER A 16 5.97 24.59 18.73
C SER A 16 5.43 24.07 17.39
N PHE A 17 6.29 24.01 16.38
CA PHE A 17 6.06 23.15 15.23
C PHE A 17 5.98 21.72 15.75
N VAL A 18 4.78 21.15 15.83
CA VAL A 18 4.62 19.72 16.04
C VAL A 18 5.14 19.07 14.76
N ALA A 19 6.40 18.62 14.79
CA ALA A 19 6.93 17.72 13.79
C ALA A 19 5.96 16.54 13.70
N GLN A 20 5.36 16.31 12.53
CA GLN A 20 4.64 15.06 12.31
C GLN A 20 5.67 13.95 12.46
N ALA A 21 5.54 13.12 13.49
CA ALA A 21 6.34 11.93 13.63
C ALA A 21 6.06 11.04 12.42
N HIS A 22 7.08 10.82 11.59
CA HIS A 22 7.04 9.78 10.58
C HIS A 22 7.36 8.46 11.28
N GLU A 23 6.40 7.54 11.26
CA GLU A 23 6.61 6.20 11.80
C GLU A 23 7.11 5.31 10.67
N TYR A 24 8.18 4.55 10.90
CA TYR A 24 8.70 3.64 9.89
C TYR A 24 9.17 2.32 10.50
N VAL A 25 9.13 1.28 9.68
CA VAL A 25 9.75 -0.03 9.94
C VAL A 25 10.87 -0.22 8.92
N THR A 26 12.07 -0.55 9.40
CA THR A 26 13.24 -0.82 8.56
C THR A 26 13.42 -2.32 8.43
N PHE A 27 13.86 -2.77 7.26
CA PHE A 27 14.19 -4.16 6.99
C PHE A 27 15.67 -4.32 6.63
N ASP A 28 16.11 -5.57 6.58
CA ASP A 28 17.44 -5.92 6.14
C ASP A 28 17.72 -5.42 4.71
N GLY A 29 18.95 -4.98 4.47
CA GLY A 29 19.33 -4.36 3.20
C GLY A 29 18.95 -2.88 3.08
N GLY A 30 18.42 -2.25 4.14
CA GLY A 30 18.21 -0.81 4.22
C GLY A 30 16.93 -0.31 3.55
N THR A 31 16.02 -1.20 3.18
CA THR A 31 14.66 -0.84 2.76
C THR A 31 13.80 -0.51 3.98
N ARG A 32 12.70 0.21 3.77
CA ARG A 32 11.74 0.53 4.83
C ARG A 32 10.34 0.82 4.31
N ILE A 33 9.35 0.67 5.18
CA ILE A 33 8.00 1.23 4.97
C ILE A 33 7.82 2.41 5.90
N GLU A 34 7.49 3.57 5.32
CA GLU A 34 7.15 4.78 6.06
C GLU A 34 5.63 4.98 6.06
N PHE A 35 5.04 5.08 7.25
CA PHE A 35 3.65 5.43 7.44
C PHE A 35 3.50 6.91 7.77
N SER A 36 2.49 7.54 7.18
CA SER A 36 2.31 8.99 7.31
C SER A 36 0.87 9.42 7.09
N LYS A 37 0.62 10.72 7.26
CA LYS A 37 -0.68 11.39 7.05
C LYS A 37 -1.75 10.83 7.97
N PRO A 38 -1.70 11.12 9.27
CA PRO A 38 -2.76 10.74 10.20
C PRO A 38 -4.11 11.30 9.76
N LEU A 39 -5.18 10.60 10.17
CA LEU A 39 -6.54 11.07 9.94
C LEU A 39 -6.80 12.40 10.65
N LEU A 40 -7.46 13.32 9.94
CA LEU A 40 -8.03 14.53 10.52
C LEU A 40 -9.12 14.15 11.53
N ALA A 41 -9.43 15.03 12.49
CA ALA A 41 -10.41 14.75 13.54
C ALA A 41 -11.75 14.24 12.99
N ARG A 42 -12.26 14.84 11.90
CA ARG A 42 -13.49 14.41 11.24
C ARG A 42 -13.38 13.04 10.58
N GLU A 43 -12.25 12.75 9.93
CA GLU A 43 -12.00 11.44 9.30
C GLU A 43 -11.89 10.35 10.38
N ARG A 44 -11.20 10.65 11.48
CA ARG A 44 -11.03 9.75 12.62
C ARG A 44 -12.36 9.41 13.29
N SER A 45 -13.26 10.39 13.40
CA SER A 45 -14.61 10.15 13.92
C SER A 45 -15.45 9.26 13.02
N LEU A 46 -15.15 9.18 11.72
CA LEU A 46 -15.90 8.37 10.76
C LEU A 46 -15.31 6.97 10.60
N PHE A 47 -13.98 6.86 10.55
CA PHE A 47 -13.29 5.63 10.15
C PHE A 47 -12.45 5.00 11.26
N GLY A 48 -12.40 5.60 12.45
CA GLY A 48 -11.51 5.17 13.53
C GLY A 48 -10.07 5.70 13.38
N PRO A 49 -9.12 5.23 14.19
CA PRO A 49 -7.71 5.60 14.07
C PRO A 49 -7.07 5.00 12.81
N GLY A 50 -5.96 5.59 12.37
CA GLY A 50 -5.18 5.06 11.25
C GLY A 50 -4.38 6.13 10.51
N LEU A 51 -3.56 5.64 9.58
CA LEU A 51 -2.68 6.42 8.71
C LEU A 51 -3.17 6.30 7.27
N LYS A 52 -3.12 7.39 6.50
CA LYS A 52 -3.65 7.44 5.12
C LYS A 52 -2.64 7.00 4.06
N LYS A 53 -1.41 6.70 4.46
CA LYS A 53 -0.31 6.47 3.53
C LYS A 53 0.72 5.52 4.11
N ALA A 54 1.09 4.50 3.33
CA ALA A 54 2.30 3.73 3.48
C ALA A 54 3.16 3.90 2.21
N THR A 55 4.43 4.24 2.36
CA THR A 55 5.38 4.43 1.27
C THR A 55 6.52 3.43 1.45
N PHE A 56 6.76 2.59 0.45
CA PHE A 56 7.95 1.75 0.41
C PHE A 56 9.14 2.58 -0.07
N VAL A 57 10.27 2.43 0.61
CA VAL A 57 11.53 3.10 0.31
C VAL A 57 12.59 2.04 0.08
N ARG A 58 13.16 2.03 -1.12
CA ARG A 58 14.21 1.12 -1.51
C ARG A 58 15.55 1.56 -0.93
N SER A 59 16.53 0.65 -0.94
CA SER A 59 17.89 0.91 -0.47
C SER A 59 18.62 2.00 -1.27
N ASP A 60 18.25 2.20 -2.54
CA ASP A 60 18.73 3.29 -3.40
C ASP A 60 18.02 4.64 -3.13
N GLY A 61 17.09 4.68 -2.17
CA GLY A 61 16.31 5.86 -1.82
C GLY A 61 15.10 6.10 -2.73
N SER A 62 14.88 5.30 -3.78
CA SER A 62 13.68 5.38 -4.62
C SER A 62 12.43 4.98 -3.81
N ARG A 63 11.28 5.58 -4.18
CA ARG A 63 10.07 5.55 -3.34
C ARG A 63 8.84 5.30 -4.19
N PHE A 64 7.92 4.50 -3.67
CA PHE A 64 6.58 4.37 -4.23
C PHE A 64 5.54 4.16 -3.12
N ASP A 65 4.32 4.61 -3.38
CA ASP A 65 3.23 4.45 -2.43
C ASP A 65 2.64 3.05 -2.55
N LEU A 66 2.55 2.34 -1.44
CA LEU A 66 1.78 1.11 -1.36
C LEU A 66 0.29 1.49 -1.55
N PHE A 67 -0.42 0.76 -2.39
CA PHE A 67 -1.83 1.02 -2.70
C PHE A 67 -2.10 2.45 -3.23
N ALA A 68 -1.24 2.95 -4.12
CA ALA A 68 -1.30 4.32 -4.64
C ALA A 68 -2.66 4.75 -5.21
N MET A 69 -3.45 3.80 -5.70
CA MET A 69 -4.77 4.03 -6.31
C MET A 69 -5.93 4.06 -5.30
N GLU A 70 -5.71 3.60 -4.07
CA GLU A 70 -6.77 3.44 -3.05
C GLU A 70 -6.76 4.54 -1.98
N ARG A 71 -6.23 5.72 -2.33
CA ARG A 71 -6.09 6.84 -1.41
C ARG A 71 -7.42 7.25 -0.80
N LEU A 72 -7.42 7.43 0.53
CA LEU A 72 -8.60 7.88 1.26
C LEU A 72 -9.16 9.18 0.69
N ASN A 73 -10.44 9.16 0.37
CA ASN A 73 -11.24 10.30 -0.04
C ASN A 73 -12.63 10.25 0.63
N ARG A 74 -13.52 11.16 0.24
CA ARG A 74 -14.87 11.29 0.83
C ARG A 74 -15.76 10.05 0.69
N ASN A 75 -15.45 9.16 -0.24
CA ASN A 75 -16.21 7.93 -0.50
C ASN A 75 -15.59 6.70 0.15
N GLY A 76 -14.35 6.80 0.66
CA GLY A 76 -13.60 5.66 1.16
C GLY A 76 -12.15 5.64 0.68
N GLY A 77 -11.47 4.53 0.97
CA GLY A 77 -10.09 4.25 0.60
C GLY A 77 -9.42 3.34 1.62
N ILE A 78 -8.09 3.27 1.58
CA ILE A 78 -7.30 2.44 2.48
C ILE A 78 -6.76 3.23 3.67
N LEU A 79 -6.77 2.58 4.83
CA LEU A 79 -6.13 3.02 6.07
C LEU A 79 -5.13 1.96 6.52
N PHE A 80 -4.05 2.42 7.16
CA PHE A 80 -3.00 1.57 7.72
C PHE A 80 -2.97 1.71 9.24
N SER A 81 -2.80 0.60 9.96
CA SER A 81 -2.81 0.61 11.43
C SER A 81 -1.55 1.26 12.04
N GLY A 82 -0.39 1.15 11.37
CA GLY A 82 0.88 1.77 11.77
C GLY A 82 2.01 0.77 11.94
N VAL A 83 3.13 1.22 12.50
CA VAL A 83 4.36 0.41 12.65
C VAL A 83 4.22 -0.71 13.67
N GLN A 84 3.44 -0.49 14.73
CA GLN A 84 3.26 -1.43 15.83
C GLN A 84 2.51 -2.71 15.42
N ASP A 85 1.79 -2.66 14.30
CA ASP A 85 0.99 -3.78 13.79
C ASP A 85 1.65 -4.48 12.59
N VAL A 86 2.91 -4.14 12.27
CA VAL A 86 3.66 -4.81 11.20
C VAL A 86 4.26 -6.10 11.74
N LEU A 87 3.93 -7.22 11.08
CA LEU A 87 4.43 -8.55 11.45
C LEU A 87 5.51 -8.98 10.46
N VAL A 88 6.76 -8.98 10.91
CA VAL A 88 7.92 -9.36 10.10
C VAL A 88 8.24 -10.83 10.32
N SER A 89 8.53 -11.56 9.24
CA SER A 89 8.90 -12.98 9.32
C SER A 89 10.29 -13.15 9.97
N PRO A 90 10.62 -14.33 10.53
CA PRO A 90 11.90 -14.54 11.20
C PRO A 90 13.12 -14.26 10.32
N SER A 91 13.05 -14.54 9.02
CA SER A 91 14.14 -14.23 8.09
C SER A 91 14.24 -12.75 7.71
N GLY A 92 13.25 -11.94 8.08
CA GLY A 92 13.12 -10.55 7.63
C GLY A 92 12.64 -10.40 6.18
N ARG A 93 12.42 -11.51 5.44
CA ARG A 93 12.05 -11.48 4.01
C ARG A 93 10.62 -10.99 3.76
N PHE A 94 9.71 -11.27 4.69
CA PHE A 94 8.30 -10.92 4.52
C PHE A 94 7.83 -9.99 5.63
N ALA A 95 6.94 -9.06 5.29
CA ALA A 95 6.22 -8.24 6.24
C ALA A 95 4.73 -8.29 5.93
N VAL A 96 3.90 -8.52 6.95
CA VAL A 96 2.45 -8.42 6.84
C VAL A 96 2.01 -7.10 7.46
N LEU A 97 1.26 -6.32 6.70
CA LEU A 97 0.62 -5.10 7.22
C LEU A 97 -0.82 -5.41 7.63
N ILE A 98 -1.38 -4.57 8.50
CA ILE A 98 -2.82 -4.53 8.72
C ILE A 98 -3.38 -3.27 8.06
N THR A 99 -4.36 -3.48 7.18
CA THR A 99 -5.02 -2.43 6.43
C THR A 99 -6.53 -2.53 6.55
N LEU A 100 -7.20 -1.39 6.50
CA LEU A 100 -8.66 -1.30 6.47
C LEU A 100 -9.09 -0.59 5.20
N ARG A 101 -9.86 -1.28 4.34
CA ARG A 101 -10.54 -0.63 3.22
C ARG A 101 -11.88 -0.15 3.71
N VAL A 102 -12.05 1.17 3.79
CA VAL A 102 -13.27 1.82 4.25
C VAL A 102 -14.05 2.41 3.07
N GLY A 103 -15.36 2.50 3.22
CA GLY A 103 -16.28 3.01 2.21
C GLY A 103 -17.50 3.68 2.84
N VAL A 104 -18.14 4.56 2.09
CA VAL A 104 -19.37 5.24 2.50
C VAL A 104 -20.51 4.79 1.59
N LEU A 105 -21.44 4.00 2.13
CA LEU A 105 -22.69 3.65 1.46
C LEU A 105 -23.70 4.79 1.65
N ARG A 106 -24.13 5.35 0.52
CA ARG A 106 -25.17 6.38 0.47
C ARG A 106 -26.51 5.72 0.22
N GLU A 107 -27.40 5.75 1.21
CA GLU A 107 -28.76 5.23 1.10
C GLU A 107 -29.75 6.39 0.95
N PHE A 108 -30.70 6.26 0.02
CA PHE A 108 -31.73 7.27 -0.19
C PHE A 108 -32.65 7.35 1.05
N LYS A 109 -32.84 8.55 1.59
CA LYS A 109 -33.65 8.84 2.80
C LYS A 109 -33.15 8.20 4.10
N LYS A 110 -31.88 7.76 4.16
CA LYS A 110 -31.26 7.24 5.38
C LYS A 110 -29.89 7.89 5.63
N PRO A 111 -29.39 7.89 6.87
CA PRO A 111 -28.01 8.28 7.14
C PRO A 111 -27.03 7.42 6.35
N ASN A 112 -25.93 8.02 5.90
CA ASN A 112 -24.85 7.27 5.26
C ASN A 112 -24.31 6.23 6.24
N ARG A 113 -24.02 5.03 5.72
CA ARG A 113 -23.41 3.95 6.50
C ARG A 113 -21.95 3.80 6.11
N ILE A 114 -21.08 3.76 7.11
CA ILE A 114 -19.67 3.38 6.91
C ILE A 114 -19.63 1.86 6.79
N VAL A 115 -18.92 1.38 5.77
CA VAL A 115 -18.58 -0.03 5.62
C VAL A 115 -17.08 -0.15 5.58
N ASP A 116 -16.57 -1.25 6.11
CA ASP A 116 -15.14 -1.51 6.12
C ASP A 116 -14.87 -3.00 5.97
N ARG A 117 -13.63 -3.30 5.56
CA ARG A 117 -13.11 -4.66 5.52
C ARG A 117 -11.61 -4.63 5.77
N GLN A 118 -11.18 -5.47 6.71
CA GLN A 118 -9.77 -5.66 7.01
C GLN A 118 -9.10 -6.55 5.96
N TYR A 119 -7.87 -6.16 5.61
CA TYR A 119 -6.96 -6.91 4.77
C TYR A 119 -5.57 -6.97 5.40
N CYS A 120 -4.85 -8.05 5.09
CA CYS A 120 -3.48 -8.30 5.53
C CYS A 120 -2.56 -8.54 4.33
N PRO A 121 -2.06 -7.48 3.68
CA PRO A 121 -1.12 -7.64 2.59
C PRO A 121 0.22 -8.16 3.08
N ALA A 122 0.70 -9.23 2.43
CA ALA A 122 2.06 -9.74 2.62
C ALA A 122 2.99 -9.09 1.60
N ILE A 123 4.13 -8.61 2.07
CA ILE A 123 5.07 -7.81 1.30
C ILE A 123 6.43 -8.49 1.33
N ASP A 124 7.06 -8.63 0.16
CA ASP A 124 8.48 -8.92 0.05
C ASP A 124 9.29 -7.67 0.45
N THR A 125 10.05 -7.75 1.54
CA THR A 125 10.70 -6.60 2.16
C THR A 125 11.88 -6.05 1.36
N HIS A 126 12.40 -6.82 0.41
CA HIS A 126 13.48 -6.40 -0.47
C HIS A 126 12.98 -5.51 -1.61
N SER A 127 11.90 -5.94 -2.27
CA SER A 127 11.36 -5.29 -3.46
C SER A 127 10.21 -4.31 -3.18
N GLY A 128 9.49 -4.53 -2.08
CA GLY A 128 8.22 -3.89 -1.75
C GLY A 128 7.04 -4.44 -2.54
N CYS A 129 7.21 -5.60 -3.20
CA CYS A 129 6.14 -6.33 -3.87
C CYS A 129 5.09 -6.81 -2.86
N ILE A 130 3.83 -6.45 -3.06
CA ILE A 130 2.70 -7.02 -2.33
C ILE A 130 2.34 -8.34 -3.02
N LEU A 131 2.71 -9.45 -2.38
CA LEU A 131 2.58 -10.82 -2.90
C LEU A 131 1.13 -11.29 -2.86
N SER A 132 0.44 -10.95 -1.76
CA SER A 132 -0.96 -11.28 -1.53
C SER A 132 -1.65 -10.15 -0.76
N ASN A 133 -2.97 -10.13 -0.79
CA ASN A 133 -3.78 -9.20 -0.02
C ASN A 133 -4.99 -9.92 0.57
N GLN A 134 -4.71 -10.74 1.59
CA GLN A 134 -5.69 -11.65 2.20
C GLN A 134 -6.67 -10.90 3.11
N THR A 135 -7.75 -11.58 3.50
CA THR A 135 -8.82 -11.07 4.37
C THR A 135 -9.39 -12.21 5.22
N GLY A 136 -10.20 -11.89 6.23
CA GLY A 136 -10.84 -12.89 7.09
C GLY A 136 -9.86 -13.60 8.03
N GLY A 137 -10.12 -14.86 8.35
CA GLY A 137 -9.37 -15.64 9.35
C GLY A 137 -7.87 -15.70 9.09
N ILE A 138 -7.44 -15.68 7.82
CA ILE A 138 -6.02 -15.68 7.45
C ILE A 138 -5.27 -14.49 8.06
N CYS A 139 -5.92 -13.34 8.21
CA CYS A 139 -5.31 -12.14 8.81
C CYS A 139 -5.16 -12.21 10.33
N GLY A 140 -5.78 -13.19 11.00
CA GLY A 140 -5.59 -13.46 12.42
C GLY A 140 -4.37 -14.35 12.71
N GLY A 141 -3.58 -14.66 11.69
CA GLY A 141 -2.38 -15.49 11.83
C GLY A 141 -1.17 -14.76 12.40
N ARG A 142 -0.07 -15.50 12.49
CA ARG A 142 1.24 -15.05 12.98
C ARG A 142 2.35 -15.83 12.32
N TRP A 143 3.52 -15.23 12.21
CA TRP A 143 4.72 -15.98 11.84
C TRP A 143 5.10 -16.97 12.96
N ASP A 144 5.65 -18.10 12.56
CA ASP A 144 6.45 -18.94 13.45
C ASP A 144 7.64 -18.13 14.00
N GLY A 145 8.19 -18.56 15.14
CA GLY A 145 9.30 -17.85 15.79
C GLY A 145 10.67 -18.07 15.14
N ALA A 146 10.82 -19.12 14.32
CA ALA A 146 12.11 -19.55 13.77
C ALA A 146 12.11 -19.68 12.25
N VAL A 147 10.97 -20.01 11.63
CA VAL A 147 10.85 -20.18 10.16
C VAL A 147 9.80 -19.24 9.57
N ASP A 148 9.89 -18.98 8.27
CA ASP A 148 8.92 -18.15 7.54
C ASP A 148 7.61 -18.91 7.26
N THR A 149 6.98 -19.43 8.32
CA THR A 149 5.69 -20.13 8.25
C THR A 149 4.60 -19.27 8.88
N TRP A 150 3.52 -19.02 8.14
CA TRP A 150 2.36 -18.26 8.63
C TRP A 150 1.31 -19.21 9.20
N HIS A 151 1.14 -19.19 10.52
CA HIS A 151 0.17 -20.01 11.24
C HIS A 151 -1.12 -19.23 11.50
N VAL A 152 -2.26 -19.86 11.20
CA VAL A 152 -3.58 -19.33 11.51
C VAL A 152 -4.26 -20.26 12.51
N GLY A 153 -4.71 -19.70 13.64
CA GLY A 153 -5.45 -20.47 14.64
C GLY A 153 -6.84 -20.85 14.16
N GLY A 154 -7.23 -22.11 14.33
CA GLY A 154 -8.57 -22.64 14.07
C GLY A 154 -9.08 -23.52 15.20
N GLU A 155 -10.36 -23.90 15.14
CA GLU A 155 -11.00 -24.77 16.14
C GLU A 155 -10.30 -26.14 16.26
N SER A 156 -9.65 -26.61 15.19
CA SER A 156 -8.88 -27.85 15.12
C SER A 156 -7.38 -27.67 15.34
N GLY A 157 -6.92 -26.50 15.77
CA GLY A 157 -5.50 -26.14 15.93
C GLY A 157 -4.98 -25.18 14.86
N ASP A 158 -3.69 -24.86 14.95
CA ASP A 158 -3.02 -23.97 14.01
C ASP A 158 -2.78 -24.69 12.67
N PHE A 159 -3.08 -24.03 11.55
CA PHE A 159 -2.76 -24.55 10.21
C PHE A 159 -1.79 -23.61 9.49
N ASP A 160 -0.99 -24.20 8.60
CA ASP A 160 -0.05 -23.49 7.74
C ASP A 160 -0.81 -22.82 6.58
N ALA A 161 -0.78 -21.49 6.55
CA ALA A 161 -1.34 -20.66 5.49
C ALA A 161 -0.26 -19.83 4.77
N THR A 162 1.00 -20.28 4.83
CA THR A 162 2.15 -19.59 4.24
C THR A 162 1.94 -19.32 2.76
N ALA A 163 1.53 -20.33 1.99
CA ALA A 163 1.28 -20.19 0.56
C ALA A 163 0.28 -19.07 0.25
N ALA A 164 -0.81 -18.98 1.02
CA ALA A 164 -1.81 -17.92 0.85
C ALA A 164 -1.23 -16.52 1.07
N MET A 165 -0.23 -16.40 1.94
CA MET A 165 0.45 -15.13 2.23
C MET A 165 1.55 -14.83 1.22
N THR A 166 2.41 -15.79 0.88
CA THR A 166 3.67 -15.50 0.19
C THR A 166 3.68 -15.84 -1.30
N GLU A 167 2.70 -16.60 -1.81
CA GLU A 167 2.65 -16.90 -3.25
C GLU A 167 2.15 -15.71 -4.05
N MET A 168 2.88 -15.40 -5.13
CA MET A 168 2.60 -14.28 -6.01
C MET A 168 1.34 -14.56 -6.86
N GLN A 169 0.25 -13.84 -6.62
CA GLN A 169 -1.03 -14.11 -7.28
C GLN A 169 -1.20 -13.39 -8.64
N GLY A 170 -0.52 -13.88 -9.67
CA GLY A 170 -0.70 -13.40 -11.05
C GLY A 170 -0.29 -11.94 -11.23
N LEU A 171 0.88 -11.58 -10.70
CA LEU A 171 1.47 -10.24 -10.79
C LEU A 171 2.50 -10.12 -11.92
N ASP A 172 2.69 -11.20 -12.70
CA ASP A 172 3.53 -11.20 -13.89
C ASP A 172 2.85 -10.40 -15.02
N VAL A 173 3.57 -9.42 -15.57
CA VAL A 173 3.08 -8.58 -16.66
C VAL A 173 2.76 -9.37 -17.93
N ASN A 174 3.42 -10.51 -18.17
CA ASN A 174 3.11 -11.40 -19.29
C ASN A 174 1.71 -12.00 -19.12
N LEU A 175 1.43 -12.56 -17.93
CA LEU A 175 0.12 -13.12 -17.61
C LEU A 175 -0.98 -12.06 -17.66
N ILE A 176 -0.72 -10.87 -17.11
CA ILE A 176 -1.68 -9.75 -17.16
C ILE A 176 -1.98 -9.34 -18.61
N TRP A 177 -0.96 -9.31 -19.47
CA TRP A 177 -1.15 -8.99 -20.88
C TRP A 177 -1.91 -10.09 -21.63
N GLU A 178 -1.60 -11.36 -21.36
CA GLU A 178 -2.30 -12.52 -21.94
C GLU A 178 -3.77 -12.56 -21.53
N ASP A 179 -4.08 -12.31 -20.26
CA ASP A 179 -5.45 -12.20 -19.75
C ASP A 179 -6.22 -11.08 -20.47
N TYR A 180 -5.58 -9.91 -20.63
CA TYR A 180 -6.15 -8.79 -21.37
C TYR A 180 -6.41 -9.11 -22.85
N GLN A 181 -5.48 -9.79 -23.53
CA GLN A 181 -5.66 -10.18 -24.93
C GLN A 181 -6.78 -11.23 -25.08
N SER A 182 -6.81 -12.23 -24.20
CA SER A 182 -7.82 -13.28 -24.19
C SER A 182 -9.22 -12.70 -23.98
N GLY A 183 -9.38 -11.83 -22.97
CA GLY A 183 -10.66 -11.18 -22.69
C GLY A 183 -11.15 -10.30 -23.85
N LYS A 184 -10.27 -9.80 -24.71
CA LYS A 184 -10.66 -9.07 -25.93
C LYS A 184 -11.13 -9.99 -27.04
N MET A 185 -10.50 -11.15 -27.19
CA MET A 185 -10.86 -12.14 -28.21
C MET A 185 -12.23 -12.77 -27.92
N GLU A 186 -12.60 -12.92 -26.66
CA GLU A 186 -13.90 -13.45 -26.23
C GLU A 186 -15.07 -12.46 -26.38
N GLY A 187 -14.86 -11.30 -27.03
CA GLY A 187 -15.87 -10.26 -27.22
C GLY A 187 -16.20 -9.48 -25.95
N GLY A 188 -15.42 -9.65 -24.87
CA GLY A 188 -15.56 -8.92 -23.63
C GLY A 188 -14.96 -7.51 -23.68
N HIS A 189 -15.51 -6.60 -22.88
CA HIS A 189 -14.88 -5.31 -22.59
C HIS A 189 -13.85 -5.46 -21.47
N SER A 190 -12.72 -6.09 -21.78
CA SER A 190 -11.58 -6.16 -20.85
C SER A 190 -10.75 -4.88 -20.95
N SER A 191 -10.70 -4.14 -19.83
CA SER A 191 -9.84 -2.97 -19.66
C SER A 191 -8.54 -3.41 -19.01
N LEU A 192 -7.41 -3.08 -19.64
CA LEU A 192 -6.09 -3.32 -19.05
C LEU A 192 -5.92 -2.51 -17.76
N SER A 193 -6.43 -1.27 -17.68
CA SER A 193 -6.38 -0.50 -16.44
C SER A 193 -7.17 -1.19 -15.32
N GLY A 194 -8.36 -1.72 -15.60
CA GLY A 194 -9.13 -2.50 -14.62
C GLY A 194 -8.41 -3.76 -14.14
N LEU A 195 -7.73 -4.48 -15.04
CA LEU A 195 -6.91 -5.65 -14.67
C LEU A 195 -5.73 -5.23 -13.78
N ILE A 196 -5.01 -4.17 -14.14
CA ILE A 196 -3.91 -3.65 -13.34
C ILE A 196 -4.38 -3.17 -11.95
N GLU A 197 -5.53 -2.51 -11.88
CA GLU A 197 -6.17 -2.12 -10.62
C GLU A 197 -6.45 -3.33 -9.73
N SER A 198 -6.97 -4.42 -10.30
CA SER A 198 -7.20 -5.67 -9.58
C SER A 198 -5.92 -6.32 -9.03
N LYS A 199 -4.76 -5.96 -9.61
CA LYS A 199 -3.42 -6.39 -9.22
C LYS A 199 -2.67 -5.36 -8.36
N LEU A 200 -3.41 -4.47 -7.69
CA LEU A 200 -2.90 -3.43 -6.78
C LEU A 200 -2.11 -2.32 -7.47
N GLY A 201 -2.32 -2.15 -8.78
CA GLY A 201 -1.77 -1.06 -9.56
C GLY A 201 -0.37 -1.31 -10.11
N VAL A 202 0.05 -0.40 -10.97
CA VAL A 202 1.30 -0.53 -11.74
C VAL A 202 2.56 -0.48 -10.86
N GLN A 203 2.49 0.22 -9.73
CA GLN A 203 3.57 0.26 -8.75
C GLN A 203 3.86 -1.14 -8.20
N ASN A 204 2.81 -1.91 -7.91
CA ASN A 204 2.95 -3.27 -7.39
C ASN A 204 3.49 -4.22 -8.45
N ILE A 205 2.94 -4.19 -9.67
CA ILE A 205 3.41 -5.02 -10.80
C ILE A 205 4.92 -4.80 -11.02
N LEU A 206 5.37 -3.55 -11.04
CA LEU A 206 6.79 -3.22 -11.21
C LEU A 206 7.65 -3.58 -10.01
N ALA A 207 7.11 -3.50 -8.78
CA ALA A 207 7.82 -3.95 -7.58
C ALA A 207 7.99 -5.47 -7.56
N CYS A 208 7.01 -6.23 -8.08
CA CYS A 208 7.03 -7.68 -8.16
C CYS A 208 7.83 -8.22 -9.36
N ALA A 209 8.20 -7.36 -10.31
CA ALA A 209 8.96 -7.76 -11.47
C ALA A 209 10.38 -8.20 -11.07
N ASN A 210 10.77 -9.40 -11.48
CA ASN A 210 12.16 -9.82 -11.36
C ASN A 210 13.03 -8.96 -12.28
N SER A 211 13.96 -8.20 -11.69
CA SER A 211 14.88 -7.31 -12.43
C SER A 211 15.74 -8.03 -13.47
N ARG A 212 15.96 -9.35 -13.32
CA ARG A 212 16.76 -10.16 -14.26
C ARG A 212 15.99 -10.51 -15.54
N ASP A 213 14.66 -10.62 -15.47
CA ASP A 213 13.81 -11.14 -16.53
C ASP A 213 12.82 -10.09 -17.07
N ILE A 214 13.13 -8.81 -16.85
CA ILE A 214 12.18 -7.73 -17.15
C ILE A 214 12.03 -7.51 -18.67
N ASN A 215 10.83 -7.80 -19.19
CA ASN A 215 10.49 -7.60 -20.59
C ASN A 215 10.10 -6.14 -20.86
N ILE A 216 11.10 -5.26 -21.03
CA ILE A 216 10.88 -3.81 -21.25
C ILE A 216 9.94 -3.55 -22.43
N ALA A 217 10.06 -4.31 -23.52
CA ALA A 217 9.20 -4.14 -24.69
C ALA A 217 7.73 -4.40 -24.38
N LEU A 218 7.44 -5.39 -23.51
CA LEU A 218 6.07 -5.64 -23.05
C LEU A 218 5.56 -4.52 -22.16
N TYR A 219 6.37 -4.01 -21.23
CA TYR A 219 6.00 -2.86 -20.40
C TYR A 219 5.68 -1.62 -21.24
N GLU A 220 6.42 -1.36 -22.32
CA GLU A 220 6.10 -0.26 -23.25
C GLU A 220 4.77 -0.47 -23.98
N ARG A 221 4.43 -1.72 -24.36
CA ARG A 221 3.11 -2.04 -24.94
C ARG A 221 1.99 -1.81 -23.92
N VAL A 222 2.19 -2.22 -22.67
CA VAL A 222 1.26 -1.97 -21.56
C VAL A 222 1.08 -0.47 -21.36
N ALA A 223 2.16 0.31 -21.29
CA ALA A 223 2.09 1.77 -21.14
C ALA A 223 1.32 2.44 -22.29
N ALA A 224 1.59 2.04 -23.53
CA ALA A 224 0.88 2.55 -24.70
C ALA A 224 -0.62 2.20 -24.67
N GLN A 225 -0.98 1.00 -24.18
CA GLN A 225 -2.37 0.60 -24.04
C GLN A 225 -3.08 1.37 -22.92
N LEU A 226 -2.45 1.54 -21.77
CA LEU A 226 -2.99 2.35 -20.67
C LEU A 226 -3.25 3.80 -21.10
N GLU A 227 -2.36 4.37 -21.90
CA GLU A 227 -2.55 5.71 -22.46
C GLU A 227 -3.77 5.78 -23.41
N ARG A 228 -4.01 4.74 -24.21
CA ARG A 228 -5.23 4.61 -25.03
C ARG A 228 -6.49 4.48 -24.19
N GLU A 229 -6.41 3.81 -23.04
CA GLU A 229 -7.51 3.68 -22.08
C GLU A 229 -7.68 4.93 -21.20
N GLY A 230 -6.82 5.95 -21.36
CA GLY A 230 -6.88 7.21 -20.62
C GLY A 230 -6.13 7.19 -19.28
N ASP A 231 -5.56 6.06 -18.86
CA ASP A 231 -4.69 5.95 -17.69
C ASP A 231 -3.26 6.44 -18.00
N ARG A 232 -3.17 7.75 -18.25
CA ARG A 232 -1.89 8.43 -18.53
C ARG A 232 -0.96 8.46 -17.32
N ALA A 233 -1.48 8.33 -16.10
CA ALA A 233 -0.67 8.36 -14.89
C ALA A 233 0.15 7.07 -14.76
N SER A 234 -0.48 5.91 -14.90
CA SER A 234 0.21 4.62 -14.87
C SER A 234 1.15 4.46 -16.06
N ALA A 235 0.74 4.88 -17.27
CA ALA A 235 1.60 4.86 -18.45
C ALA A 235 2.90 5.68 -18.25
N ARG A 236 2.80 6.88 -17.68
CA ARG A 236 3.98 7.71 -17.35
C ARG A 236 4.86 7.06 -16.29
N TYR A 237 4.27 6.43 -15.27
CA TYR A 237 5.02 5.76 -14.22
C TYR A 237 5.84 4.57 -14.76
N ILE A 238 5.27 3.77 -15.66
CA ILE A 238 6.01 2.68 -16.34
C ILE A 238 7.21 3.25 -17.08
N ARG A 239 6.98 4.22 -17.96
CA ARG A 239 8.04 4.81 -18.79
C ARG A 239 9.13 5.46 -17.96
N SER A 240 8.80 6.05 -16.81
CA SER A 240 9.81 6.66 -15.93
C SER A 240 10.74 5.63 -15.29
N GLN A 241 10.33 4.36 -15.14
CA GLN A 241 11.21 3.31 -14.62
C GLN A 241 12.28 2.87 -15.62
N PHE A 242 12.02 3.02 -16.92
CA PHE A 242 12.93 2.55 -17.99
C PHE A 242 13.60 3.67 -18.78
N GLY A 243 13.03 4.88 -18.77
CA GLY A 243 13.46 6.02 -19.57
C GLY A 243 14.79 6.66 -19.16
N ALA A 244 15.36 6.31 -18.00
CA ALA A 244 16.66 6.82 -17.54
C ALA A 244 17.88 5.99 -18.02
N ARG A 245 17.67 4.93 -18.83
CA ARG A 245 18.74 4.07 -19.37
C ARG A 245 19.11 4.43 -20.83
N LYS A 246 19.33 5.72 -21.11
CA LYS A 246 19.96 6.17 -22.36
C LYS A 246 21.22 6.95 -22.05
#